data_AF-A0AA41LBW8-F1
#
_entry.id   AF-A0AA41LBW8-F1
#
_cell.length_a   1.000
_cell.length_b   1.000
_cell.length_c   1.000
_cell.angle_alpha   90.00
_cell.angle_beta   90.00
_cell.angle_gamma   90.00
#
_symmetry.space_group_name_H-M   'P 1'
#
loop_
_entity.id
_entity.type
_entity.pdbx_description
1 polymer ?
#
loop_
_entity_poly.entity_id
_entity_poly.type
_entity_poly.pdbx_seq_one_letter_code
_entity_poly.pdbx_strand_id
1 'polypeptide(L)'
;RNFVAQARLGVSAAEHETFFTRMLSDIDEPSAPYGLLDVQGGVAELDEARLVLPDDLAETLRAQARTLGVSAASLMHLAWAQVLSKLTGRQEVVFGTVLFGRMQGGAGADRVLGMFINTLPVRISIGDRGVAEGVRGTHALLTQLLRHEHAPLALAQRCSAVQAPLPLFSSLLNYRHSVPATNSGDEYDEAWQGVEIVDRDERTNYPLTLSVDDLGAGFVLTAQVDRSVSAGRVCAYMQTALEQLA
;
A
#
# COMPACT_ATOMS: atom_id res chain seq x y z
N ARG A 1 29.46 0.81 -12.25
CA ARG A 1 30.29 0.26 -11.14
C ARG A 1 30.04 0.89 -9.77
N ASN A 2 29.21 1.95 -9.64
CA ASN A 2 28.87 2.59 -8.35
C ASN A 2 27.59 2.05 -7.67
N PHE A 3 26.87 1.11 -8.29
CA PHE A 3 25.65 0.50 -7.72
C PHE A 3 25.91 -0.20 -6.36
N VAL A 4 27.13 -0.70 -6.16
CA VAL A 4 27.55 -1.40 -4.94
C VAL A 4 27.91 -0.42 -3.81
N ALA A 5 28.24 0.84 -4.12
CA ALA A 5 28.65 1.82 -3.12
C ALA A 5 27.46 2.42 -2.37
N GLN A 6 26.30 2.53 -3.00
CA GLN A 6 25.07 3.01 -2.36
C GLN A 6 24.32 1.91 -1.60
N ALA A 7 24.46 0.65 -2.03
CA ALA A 7 24.07 -0.53 -1.26
C ALA A 7 24.86 -0.69 0.05
N ARG A 8 26.01 0.00 0.20
CA ARG A 8 26.84 -0.02 1.42
C ARG A 8 26.40 0.97 2.51
N LEU A 9 25.43 1.84 2.25
CA LEU A 9 24.79 2.72 3.24
C LEU A 9 23.32 2.35 3.52
N GLY A 10 22.79 1.35 2.81
CA GLY A 10 21.45 0.80 3.03
C GLY A 10 21.44 -0.24 4.14
N VAL A 11 20.24 -0.49 4.69
CA VAL A 11 19.98 -1.59 5.63
C VAL A 11 20.46 -2.90 5.01
N SER A 12 21.19 -3.72 5.77
CA SER A 12 21.74 -4.97 5.27
C SER A 12 20.67 -6.05 5.07
N ALA A 13 20.97 -7.06 4.26
CA ALA A 13 20.05 -8.20 4.06
C ALA A 13 19.68 -8.89 5.39
N ALA A 14 20.63 -9.00 6.33
CA ALA A 14 20.40 -9.59 7.65
C ALA A 14 19.48 -8.73 8.53
N GLU A 15 19.58 -7.40 8.44
CA GLU A 15 18.67 -6.48 9.13
C GLU A 15 17.27 -6.53 8.51
N HIS A 16 17.14 -6.63 7.18
CA HIS A 16 15.86 -6.90 6.53
C HIS A 16 15.24 -8.21 7.03
N GLU A 17 16.01 -9.29 7.03
CA GLU A 17 15.55 -10.62 7.48
C GLU A 17 15.11 -10.60 8.94
N THR A 18 15.88 -9.94 9.82
CA THR A 18 15.52 -9.78 11.24
C THR A 18 14.18 -9.05 11.39
N PHE A 19 14.00 -7.96 10.66
CA PHE A 19 12.77 -7.17 10.71
C PHE A 19 11.55 -7.97 10.23
N PHE A 20 11.66 -8.63 9.08
CA PHE A 20 10.55 -9.41 8.51
C PHE A 20 10.28 -10.70 9.28
N THR A 21 11.30 -11.36 9.83
CA THR A 21 11.11 -12.53 10.71
C THR A 21 10.31 -12.16 11.95
N ARG A 22 10.63 -11.02 12.58
CA ARG A 22 9.86 -10.50 13.72
C ARG A 22 8.41 -10.20 13.35
N MET A 23 8.14 -9.81 12.10
CA MET A 23 6.80 -9.47 11.64
C MET A 23 5.98 -10.68 11.21
N LEU A 24 6.61 -11.70 10.61
CA LEU A 24 5.91 -12.70 9.80
C LEU A 24 6.12 -14.15 10.25
N SER A 25 7.04 -14.45 11.16
CA SER A 25 7.47 -15.83 11.46
C SER A 25 6.36 -16.78 11.93
N ASP A 26 5.33 -16.25 12.59
CA ASP A 26 4.14 -16.96 13.06
C ASP A 26 2.96 -16.91 12.09
N ILE A 27 3.11 -16.27 10.92
CA ILE A 27 2.11 -16.30 9.84
C ILE A 27 2.32 -17.57 9.02
N ASP A 28 1.44 -18.55 9.19
CA ASP A 28 1.46 -19.85 8.53
C ASP A 28 0.45 -19.98 7.38
N GLU A 29 -0.51 -19.07 7.29
CA GLU A 29 -1.52 -19.02 6.22
C GLU A 29 -1.70 -17.63 5.61
N PRO A 30 -1.98 -17.53 4.30
CA PRO A 30 -2.25 -16.26 3.63
C PRO A 30 -3.51 -15.58 4.15
N SER A 31 -3.44 -14.25 4.29
CA SER A 31 -4.64 -13.41 4.30
C SER A 31 -5.22 -13.32 2.89
N ALA A 32 -6.25 -14.14 2.63
CA ALA A 32 -6.85 -14.32 1.31
C ALA A 32 -8.33 -13.88 1.32
N PRO A 33 -8.62 -12.59 1.10
CA PRO A 33 -10.00 -12.11 1.03
C PRO A 33 -10.75 -12.85 -0.09
N TYR A 34 -11.99 -13.25 0.19
CA TYR A 34 -12.84 -14.06 -0.70
C TYR A 34 -12.24 -15.44 -1.08
N GLY A 35 -11.19 -15.89 -0.39
CA GLY A 35 -10.48 -17.13 -0.74
C GLY A 35 -9.66 -17.05 -2.03
N LEU A 36 -9.45 -15.84 -2.56
CA LEU A 36 -8.68 -15.63 -3.79
C LEU A 36 -7.19 -15.74 -3.48
N LEU A 37 -6.53 -16.73 -4.09
CA LEU A 37 -5.11 -17.05 -3.87
C LEU A 37 -4.28 -17.04 -5.15
N ASP A 38 -4.92 -16.93 -6.32
CA ASP A 38 -4.23 -16.92 -7.59
C ASP A 38 -3.56 -15.55 -7.81
N VAL A 39 -2.27 -15.50 -7.52
CA VAL A 39 -1.39 -14.35 -7.79
C VAL A 39 -0.49 -14.58 -9.01
N GLN A 40 -0.74 -15.65 -9.79
CA GLN A 40 0.13 -16.09 -10.89
C GLN A 40 -0.31 -15.58 -12.27
N GLY A 41 -1.12 -14.52 -12.31
CA GLY A 41 -1.33 -13.76 -13.55
C GLY A 41 -2.16 -14.50 -14.60
N GLY A 42 -3.14 -15.30 -14.18
CA GLY A 42 -4.26 -15.59 -15.07
C GLY A 42 -4.84 -14.27 -15.57
N VAL A 43 -5.16 -14.17 -16.86
CA VAL A 43 -5.89 -13.03 -17.45
C VAL A 43 -7.34 -13.09 -16.97
N ALA A 44 -7.53 -13.00 -15.66
CA ALA A 44 -8.83 -12.94 -15.04
C ALA A 44 -9.46 -11.61 -15.48
N GLU A 45 -10.68 -11.68 -15.99
CA GLU A 45 -11.51 -10.49 -16.11
C GLU A 45 -11.68 -9.90 -14.71
N LEU A 46 -11.25 -8.65 -14.55
CA LEU A 46 -11.36 -7.90 -13.30
C LEU A 46 -12.63 -7.05 -13.36
N ASP A 47 -13.33 -6.95 -12.23
CA ASP A 47 -14.28 -5.87 -11.98
C ASP A 47 -13.49 -4.68 -11.41
N GLU A 48 -13.83 -3.48 -11.86
CA GLU A 48 -13.24 -2.23 -11.37
C GLU A 48 -14.33 -1.25 -10.95
N ALA A 49 -14.11 -0.60 -9.81
CA ALA A 49 -14.95 0.48 -9.34
C ALA A 49 -14.13 1.62 -8.77
N ARG A 50 -14.63 2.83 -8.99
CA ARG A 50 -14.06 4.07 -8.49
C ARG A 50 -15.06 4.79 -7.60
N LEU A 51 -14.61 5.22 -6.43
CA LEU A 51 -15.41 5.94 -5.45
C LEU A 51 -14.65 7.18 -4.97
N VAL A 52 -15.24 8.36 -5.15
CA VAL A 52 -14.74 9.59 -4.54
C VAL A 52 -15.28 9.63 -3.11
N LEU A 53 -14.40 9.80 -2.12
CA LEU A 53 -14.86 9.96 -0.74
C LEU A 53 -15.59 11.31 -0.56
N PRO A 54 -16.66 11.37 0.23
CA PRO A 54 -17.28 12.64 0.62
C PRO A 54 -16.26 13.64 1.21
N ASP A 55 -16.40 14.92 0.86
CA ASP A 55 -15.46 15.97 1.28
C ASP A 55 -15.40 16.11 2.81
N ASP A 56 -16.53 16.00 3.50
CA ASP A 56 -16.65 16.04 4.96
C ASP A 56 -15.93 14.87 5.64
N LEU A 57 -16.01 13.67 5.05
CA LEU A 57 -15.25 12.51 5.51
C LEU A 57 -13.74 12.73 5.30
N ALA A 58 -13.33 13.23 4.13
CA ALA A 58 -11.93 13.52 3.85
C ALA A 58 -11.34 14.58 4.81
N GLU A 59 -12.08 15.65 5.10
CA GLU A 59 -11.70 16.68 6.07
C GLU A 59 -11.54 16.11 7.47
N THR A 60 -12.51 15.31 7.91
CA THR A 60 -12.51 14.66 9.23
C THR A 60 -11.32 13.72 9.38
N LEU A 61 -11.08 12.84 8.40
CA LEU A 61 -9.92 11.94 8.39
C LEU A 61 -8.59 12.70 8.49
N ARG A 62 -8.46 13.83 7.78
CA ARG A 62 -7.26 14.68 7.88
C ARG A 62 -7.13 15.34 9.24
N ALA A 63 -8.24 15.83 9.81
CA ALA A 63 -8.24 16.40 11.15
C ALA A 63 -7.80 15.35 12.18
N GLN A 64 -8.31 14.13 12.06
CA GLN A 64 -7.94 13.02 12.94
C GLN A 64 -6.46 12.63 12.78
N ALA A 65 -5.95 12.55 11.55
CA ALA A 65 -4.54 12.29 11.30
C ALA A 65 -3.64 13.35 11.96
N ARG A 66 -4.01 14.64 11.86
CA ARG A 66 -3.29 15.74 12.52
C ARG A 66 -3.36 15.64 14.05
N THR A 67 -4.54 15.39 14.61
CA THR A 67 -4.74 15.23 16.06
C THR A 67 -3.91 14.09 16.64
N LEU A 68 -3.79 12.99 15.91
CA LEU A 68 -3.01 11.82 16.32
C LEU A 68 -1.51 11.93 16.00
N GLY A 69 -1.10 12.95 15.23
CA GLY A 69 0.29 13.16 14.80
C GLY A 69 0.79 12.12 13.80
N VAL A 70 -0.08 11.64 12.91
CA VAL A 70 0.19 10.55 11.95
C VAL A 70 -0.12 10.99 10.51
N SER A 71 0.28 10.17 9.54
CA SER A 71 -0.08 10.38 8.13
C SER A 71 -1.49 9.85 7.82
N ALA A 72 -2.18 10.47 6.85
CA ALA A 72 -3.46 9.96 6.33
C ALA A 72 -3.31 8.53 5.76
N ALA A 73 -2.16 8.20 5.17
CA ALA A 73 -1.82 6.84 4.76
C ALA A 73 -1.98 5.82 5.91
N SER A 74 -1.65 6.20 7.14
CA SER A 74 -1.78 5.29 8.31
C SER A 74 -3.24 4.95 8.62
N LEU A 75 -4.16 5.90 8.44
CA LEU A 75 -5.60 5.66 8.55
C LEU A 75 -6.07 4.72 7.44
N MET A 76 -5.63 4.95 6.19
CA MET A 76 -5.99 4.09 5.06
C MET A 76 -5.52 2.64 5.25
N HIS A 77 -4.29 2.45 5.73
CA HIS A 77 -3.76 1.11 6.00
C HIS A 77 -4.52 0.38 7.11
N LEU A 78 -4.88 1.09 8.18
CA LEU A 78 -5.67 0.49 9.25
C LEU A 78 -7.10 0.16 8.78
N ALA A 79 -7.74 1.06 8.03
CA ALA A 79 -9.06 0.82 7.45
C ALA A 79 -9.04 -0.40 6.52
N TRP A 80 -8.03 -0.51 5.66
CA TRP A 80 -7.88 -1.68 4.80
C TRP A 80 -7.67 -2.97 5.60
N ALA A 81 -6.85 -2.93 6.65
CA ALA A 81 -6.68 -4.05 7.55
C ALA A 81 -8.00 -4.47 8.22
N GLN A 82 -8.86 -3.52 8.62
CA GLN A 82 -10.19 -3.82 9.16
C GLN A 82 -11.09 -4.51 8.11
N VAL A 83 -11.09 -4.02 6.87
CA VAL A 83 -11.84 -4.66 5.78
C VAL A 83 -11.36 -6.09 5.57
N LEU A 84 -10.05 -6.31 5.44
CA LEU A 84 -9.48 -7.65 5.27
C LEU A 84 -9.76 -8.56 6.47
N SER A 85 -9.74 -8.03 7.69
CA SER A 85 -10.05 -8.78 8.89
C SER A 85 -11.48 -9.31 8.84
N LYS A 86 -12.43 -8.50 8.40
CA LYS A 86 -13.82 -8.94 8.21
C LYS A 86 -14.00 -9.92 7.06
N LEU A 87 -13.29 -9.73 5.95
CA LEU A 87 -13.39 -10.63 4.79
C LEU A 87 -12.73 -11.99 5.00
N THR A 88 -11.69 -12.05 5.83
CA THR A 88 -10.93 -13.28 6.10
C THR A 88 -11.29 -13.95 7.43
N GLY A 89 -11.96 -13.23 8.33
CA GLY A 89 -12.21 -13.68 9.70
C GLY A 89 -10.96 -13.67 10.60
N ARG A 90 -9.83 -13.13 10.13
CA ARG A 90 -8.56 -13.09 10.88
C ARG A 90 -8.38 -11.76 11.60
N GLN A 91 -7.75 -11.79 12.77
CA GLN A 91 -7.35 -10.58 13.50
C GLN A 91 -5.98 -10.08 13.05
N GLU A 92 -5.06 -10.99 12.77
CA GLU A 92 -3.76 -10.70 12.17
C GLU A 92 -3.89 -10.77 10.65
N VAL A 93 -3.87 -9.63 9.98
CA VAL A 93 -3.97 -9.56 8.52
C VAL A 93 -2.66 -9.12 7.89
N VAL A 94 -2.30 -9.79 6.80
CA VAL A 94 -1.10 -9.48 6.01
C VAL A 94 -1.50 -9.08 4.60
N PHE A 95 -1.03 -7.94 4.12
CA PHE A 95 -1.23 -7.51 2.75
C PHE A 95 0.02 -6.82 2.22
N GLY A 96 0.13 -6.69 0.91
CA GLY A 96 1.21 -5.92 0.31
C GLY A 96 0.87 -4.43 0.33
N THR A 97 1.82 -3.61 0.75
CA THR A 97 1.76 -2.16 0.53
C THR A 97 2.77 -1.76 -0.53
N VAL A 98 2.34 -0.90 -1.46
CA VAL A 98 3.21 -0.32 -2.48
C VAL A 98 3.94 0.89 -1.90
N LEU A 99 5.26 0.90 -1.97
CA LEU A 99 6.11 2.02 -1.54
C LEU A 99 6.73 2.70 -2.77
N PHE A 100 6.65 4.03 -2.82
CA PHE A 100 7.24 4.87 -3.85
C PHE A 100 8.52 5.53 -3.32
N GLY A 101 9.69 4.99 -3.67
CA GLY A 101 10.97 5.58 -3.31
C GLY A 101 11.38 6.70 -4.28
N ARG A 102 11.69 7.89 -3.77
CA ARG A 102 12.46 8.92 -4.52
C ARG A 102 13.94 8.71 -4.22
N MET A 103 14.73 8.28 -5.20
CA MET A 103 16.19 8.35 -5.09
C MET A 103 16.63 9.82 -4.95
N GLN A 104 16.99 10.24 -3.75
CA GLN A 104 17.72 11.49 -3.54
C GLN A 104 19.18 11.22 -3.90
N GLY A 105 19.59 11.67 -5.09
CA GLY A 105 20.99 11.64 -5.50
C GLY A 105 21.85 12.42 -4.52
N GLY A 106 22.78 11.74 -3.85
CA GLY A 106 23.82 12.40 -3.06
C GLY A 106 24.67 13.33 -3.93
N ALA A 107 25.29 14.33 -3.30
CA ALA A 107 26.12 15.33 -3.98
C ALA A 107 27.19 14.66 -4.86
N GLY A 108 26.99 14.70 -6.19
CA GLY A 108 27.96 14.23 -7.19
C GLY A 108 27.53 13.06 -8.07
N ALA A 109 26.32 12.50 -7.91
CA ALA A 109 25.77 11.55 -8.88
C ALA A 109 24.76 12.26 -9.79
N ASP A 110 24.94 12.13 -11.12
CA ASP A 110 23.93 12.51 -12.10
C ASP A 110 22.55 12.03 -11.62
N ARG A 111 21.60 12.98 -11.56
CA ARG A 111 20.24 12.77 -11.06
C ARG A 111 19.52 11.73 -11.91
N VAL A 112 19.66 10.45 -11.58
CA VAL A 112 18.71 9.43 -12.04
C VAL A 112 17.51 9.50 -11.12
N LEU A 113 16.59 10.42 -11.44
CA LEU A 113 15.22 10.40 -10.96
C LEU A 113 14.54 9.15 -11.52
N GLY A 114 14.68 8.01 -10.84
CA GLY A 114 13.88 6.81 -11.08
C GLY A 114 12.85 6.66 -9.97
N MET A 115 11.58 6.44 -10.32
CA MET A 115 10.59 5.91 -9.37
C MET A 115 10.91 4.43 -9.14
N PHE A 116 11.35 4.09 -7.94
CA PHE A 116 11.40 2.69 -7.53
C PHE A 116 10.07 2.36 -6.85
N ILE A 117 9.32 1.46 -7.49
CA ILE A 117 8.11 0.87 -6.92
C ILE A 117 8.54 -0.46 -6.31
N ASN A 118 8.32 -0.62 -5.01
CA ASN A 118 8.50 -1.90 -4.34
C ASN A 118 7.26 -2.25 -3.52
N THR A 119 6.92 -3.54 -3.50
CA THR A 119 5.80 -4.04 -2.67
C THR A 119 6.39 -4.81 -1.51
N LEU A 120 6.01 -4.43 -0.29
CA LEU A 120 6.43 -5.11 0.93
C LEU A 120 5.21 -5.61 1.71
N PRO A 121 5.30 -6.76 2.39
CA PRO A 121 4.26 -7.20 3.30
C PRO A 121 4.18 -6.24 4.50
N VAL A 122 2.96 -5.97 4.91
CA VAL A 122 2.65 -5.32 6.19
C VAL A 122 1.66 -6.21 6.94
N ARG A 123 1.94 -6.46 8.22
CA ARG A 123 1.05 -7.17 9.13
C ARG A 123 0.41 -6.19 10.10
N ILE A 124 -0.92 -6.18 10.16
CA ILE A 124 -1.68 -5.33 11.08
C ILE A 124 -2.62 -6.21 11.89
N SER A 125 -2.61 -5.99 13.22
CA SER A 125 -3.49 -6.66 14.18
C SER A 125 -4.76 -5.84 14.41
N ILE A 126 -5.92 -6.49 14.31
CA ILE A 126 -7.25 -5.91 14.49
C ILE A 126 -7.95 -6.53 15.70
N GLY A 127 -8.41 -5.70 16.62
CA GLY A 127 -9.28 -6.11 17.74
C GLY A 127 -8.68 -5.96 19.14
N ASP A 128 -7.37 -5.81 19.25
CA ASP A 128 -6.68 -5.79 20.56
C ASP A 128 -6.46 -4.40 21.15
N ARG A 129 -6.81 -3.34 20.40
CA ARG A 129 -6.44 -1.94 20.71
C ARG A 129 -7.57 -0.97 20.38
N GLY A 130 -7.61 0.16 21.09
CA GLY A 130 -8.48 1.27 20.72
C GLY A 130 -8.06 1.91 19.40
N VAL A 131 -9.00 2.57 18.70
CA VAL A 131 -8.77 3.17 17.36
C VAL A 131 -7.50 4.04 17.33
N ALA A 132 -7.35 4.98 18.25
CA ALA A 132 -6.19 5.89 18.29
C ALA A 132 -4.85 5.15 18.47
N GLU A 133 -4.83 4.07 19.23
CA GLU A 133 -3.64 3.25 19.41
C GLU A 133 -3.35 2.41 18.16
N GLY A 134 -4.38 1.82 17.54
CA GLY A 134 -4.25 1.08 16.28
C GLY A 134 -3.67 1.94 15.16
N VAL A 135 -4.14 3.20 15.05
CA VAL A 135 -3.62 4.15 14.04
C VAL A 135 -2.16 4.50 14.31
N ARG A 136 -1.79 4.81 15.57
CA ARG A 136 -0.40 5.12 15.93
C ARG A 136 0.53 3.91 15.73
N GLY A 137 0.07 2.71 16.06
CA GLY A 137 0.79 1.46 15.82
C GLY A 137 1.04 1.24 14.33
N THR A 138 0.01 1.45 13.51
CA THR A 138 0.12 1.38 12.04
C THR A 138 1.10 2.42 11.51
N HIS A 139 1.04 3.66 12.00
CA HIS A 139 1.98 4.72 11.61
C HIS A 139 3.45 4.37 11.93
N ALA A 140 3.69 3.86 13.14
CA ALA A 140 5.03 3.44 13.58
C ALA A 140 5.55 2.25 12.75
N LEU A 141 4.66 1.33 12.37
CA LEU A 141 4.99 0.20 11.51
C LEU A 141 5.37 0.66 10.09
N LEU A 142 4.55 1.51 9.46
CA LEU A 142 4.84 2.05 8.13
C LEU A 142 6.13 2.85 8.11
N THR A 143 6.40 3.63 9.16
CA THR A 143 7.65 4.39 9.32
C THR A 143 8.88 3.48 9.43
N GLN A 144 8.76 2.36 10.15
CA GLN A 144 9.82 1.34 10.17
C GLN A 144 9.98 0.70 8.80
N LEU A 145 8.88 0.36 8.12
CA LEU A 145 8.88 -0.29 6.81
C LEU A 145 9.61 0.53 5.74
N LEU A 146 9.52 1.87 5.79
CA LEU A 146 10.26 2.75 4.88
C LEU A 146 11.79 2.55 4.95
N ARG A 147 12.35 2.20 6.12
CA ARG A 147 13.79 1.89 6.23
C ARG A 147 14.18 0.61 5.48
N HIS A 148 13.19 -0.23 5.18
CA HIS A 148 13.33 -1.49 4.47
C HIS A 148 12.77 -1.41 3.05
N GLU A 149 12.50 -0.21 2.51
CA GLU A 149 11.84 -0.02 1.20
C GLU A 149 12.55 -0.66 0.00
N HIS A 150 13.83 -1.00 0.15
CA HIS A 150 14.64 -1.69 -0.87
C HIS A 150 14.74 -3.21 -0.68
N ALA A 151 14.11 -3.77 0.37
CA ALA A 151 14.15 -5.21 0.61
C ALA A 151 13.45 -5.97 -0.52
N PRO A 152 14.03 -7.07 -1.02
CA PRO A 152 13.33 -7.91 -1.99
C PRO A 152 12.09 -8.56 -1.36
N LEU A 153 10.93 -8.51 -2.04
CA LEU A 153 9.71 -9.16 -1.56
C LEU A 153 9.93 -10.65 -1.25
N ALA A 154 10.67 -11.36 -2.10
CA ALA A 154 11.01 -12.77 -1.88
C ALA A 154 11.80 -13.01 -0.58
N LEU A 155 12.59 -12.04 -0.11
CA LEU A 155 13.26 -12.13 1.20
C LEU A 155 12.23 -12.06 2.32
N ALA A 156 11.34 -11.07 2.28
CA ALA A 156 10.29 -10.92 3.29
C ALA A 156 9.34 -12.14 3.32
N GLN A 157 8.98 -12.70 2.17
CA GLN A 157 8.12 -13.89 2.08
C GLN A 157 8.73 -15.11 2.75
N ARG A 158 10.05 -15.35 2.59
CA ARG A 158 10.75 -16.47 3.23
C ARG A 158 10.83 -16.35 4.76
N CYS A 159 10.59 -15.16 5.31
CA CYS A 159 10.53 -14.95 6.76
C CYS A 159 9.20 -15.38 7.38
N SER A 160 8.22 -15.82 6.58
CA SER A 160 6.95 -16.38 7.05
C SER A 160 6.96 -17.90 7.15
N ALA A 161 6.00 -18.48 7.86
CA ALA A 161 5.78 -19.93 7.92
C ALA A 161 4.87 -20.46 6.80
N VAL A 162 4.38 -19.58 5.90
CA VAL A 162 3.52 -19.96 4.78
C VAL A 162 4.26 -20.93 3.85
N GLN A 163 3.66 -22.10 3.63
CA GLN A 163 4.24 -23.12 2.77
C GLN A 163 4.00 -22.80 1.29
N ALA A 164 5.06 -22.90 0.48
CA ALA A 164 4.93 -22.87 -0.97
C ALA A 164 3.99 -24.01 -1.45
N PRO A 165 3.15 -23.79 -2.47
CA PRO A 165 3.13 -22.64 -3.38
C PRO A 165 2.20 -21.49 -2.96
N LEU A 166 1.66 -21.48 -1.74
CA LEU A 166 0.74 -20.42 -1.31
C LEU A 166 1.45 -19.05 -1.26
N PRO A 167 0.81 -17.96 -1.71
CA PRO A 167 1.35 -16.62 -1.51
C PRO A 167 1.26 -16.24 -0.02
N LEU A 168 2.08 -15.28 0.43
CA LEU A 168 1.95 -14.70 1.78
C LEU A 168 0.68 -13.83 1.93
N PHE A 169 0.32 -13.14 0.85
CA PHE A 169 -0.87 -12.30 0.76
C PHE A 169 -1.37 -12.28 -0.68
N SER A 170 -2.66 -12.06 -0.87
CA SER A 170 -3.29 -11.93 -2.19
C SER A 170 -3.98 -10.59 -2.40
N SER A 171 -3.82 -9.65 -1.46
CA SER A 171 -4.33 -8.29 -1.60
C SER A 171 -3.24 -7.24 -1.51
N LEU A 172 -3.43 -6.14 -2.25
CA LEU A 172 -2.57 -4.96 -2.21
C LEU A 172 -3.34 -3.71 -1.80
N LEU A 173 -2.64 -2.84 -1.05
CA LEU A 173 -3.01 -1.44 -0.86
C LEU A 173 -1.97 -0.54 -1.54
N ASN A 174 -2.41 0.30 -2.46
CA ASN A 174 -1.57 1.26 -3.16
C ASN A 174 -1.98 2.69 -2.77
N TYR A 175 -1.23 3.33 -1.86
CA TYR A 175 -1.50 4.71 -1.46
C TYR A 175 -0.62 5.68 -2.24
N ARG A 176 -1.24 6.57 -3.02
CA ARG A 176 -0.57 7.55 -3.87
C ARG A 176 -0.91 8.95 -3.40
N HIS A 177 0.10 9.73 -3.06
CA HIS A 177 -0.08 11.15 -2.77
C HIS A 177 0.32 11.96 -4.01
N SER A 178 -0.67 12.53 -4.70
CA SER A 178 -0.48 13.36 -5.88
C SER A 178 -1.10 14.72 -5.63
N VAL A 179 -0.35 15.60 -4.94
CA VAL A 179 -0.71 17.01 -4.86
C VAL A 179 -0.43 17.60 -6.24
N PRO A 180 -1.43 18.20 -6.92
CA PRO A 180 -1.15 19.01 -8.11
C PRO A 180 -0.12 20.06 -7.71
N ALA A 181 0.98 20.18 -8.45
CA ALA A 181 2.00 21.17 -8.16
C ALA A 181 1.38 22.58 -8.26
N THR A 182 0.90 23.13 -7.15
CA THR A 182 0.58 24.54 -7.03
C THR A 182 1.90 25.29 -7.07
N ASN A 183 2.18 25.93 -8.21
CA ASN A 183 3.35 26.77 -8.55
C ASN A 183 4.49 26.14 -9.36
N SER A 184 4.15 25.61 -10.54
CA SER A 184 5.02 25.75 -11.71
C SER A 184 4.13 26.07 -12.90
N GLY A 185 3.94 27.36 -13.15
CA GLY A 185 3.17 27.86 -14.29
C GLY A 185 3.72 27.35 -15.61
N ASP A 186 2.80 27.10 -16.54
CA ASP A 186 2.93 27.14 -17.99
C ASP A 186 4.03 26.33 -18.72
N GLU A 187 4.95 25.65 -18.04
CA GLU A 187 6.01 24.83 -18.69
C GLU A 187 5.81 23.30 -18.58
N TYR A 188 4.93 22.83 -17.69
CA TYR A 188 4.64 21.39 -17.57
C TYR A 188 3.61 20.88 -18.59
N ASP A 189 2.79 21.76 -19.15
CA ASP A 189 1.76 21.37 -20.13
C ASP A 189 2.36 21.11 -21.52
N GLU A 190 3.47 21.78 -21.87
CA GLU A 190 4.17 21.57 -23.15
C GLU A 190 4.95 20.24 -23.20
N ALA A 191 5.41 19.72 -22.05
CA ALA A 191 6.16 18.46 -21.99
C ALA A 191 5.28 17.20 -22.15
N TRP A 192 3.95 17.34 -22.05
CA TRP A 192 2.98 16.23 -22.17
C TRP A 192 2.03 16.38 -23.38
N GLN A 193 2.17 17.45 -24.18
CA GLN A 193 1.50 17.60 -25.48
C GLN A 193 2.03 16.56 -26.47
N GLY A 194 1.39 15.39 -26.52
CA GLY A 194 1.76 14.27 -27.39
C GLY A 194 1.95 12.94 -26.68
N VAL A 195 1.84 12.91 -25.34
CA VAL A 195 1.68 11.66 -24.60
C VAL A 195 0.19 11.30 -24.61
N GLU A 196 -0.20 10.46 -25.56
CA GLU A 196 -1.47 9.75 -25.45
C GLU A 196 -1.38 8.88 -24.18
N ILE A 197 -2.22 9.14 -23.18
CA ILE A 197 -2.33 8.27 -22.01
C ILE A 197 -2.96 6.97 -22.51
N VAL A 198 -2.11 6.08 -23.01
CA VAL A 198 -2.50 4.72 -23.39
C VAL A 198 -2.85 4.02 -22.10
N ASP A 199 -4.16 3.90 -21.89
CA ASP A 199 -4.86 3.08 -20.90
C ASP A 199 -4.19 2.94 -19.52
N ARG A 200 -4.88 3.40 -18.49
CA ARG A 200 -4.44 3.36 -17.09
C ARG A 200 -4.55 1.94 -16.52
N ASP A 201 -4.10 0.95 -17.27
CA ASP A 201 -4.16 -0.47 -16.95
C ASP A 201 -3.01 -0.80 -15.99
N GLU A 202 -3.08 -0.24 -14.77
CA GLU A 202 -2.22 -0.63 -13.63
C GLU A 202 -2.65 -2.03 -13.12
N ARG A 203 -2.75 -3.02 -14.01
CA ARG A 203 -3.08 -4.40 -13.63
C ARG A 203 -1.96 -4.96 -12.79
N THR A 204 -2.26 -5.22 -11.53
CA THR A 204 -1.36 -5.96 -10.65
C THR A 204 -1.64 -7.46 -10.81
N ASN A 205 -0.63 -8.30 -10.53
CA ASN A 205 -0.82 -9.76 -10.53
C ASN A 205 -1.62 -10.24 -9.30
N TYR A 206 -2.26 -9.36 -8.54
CA TYR A 206 -2.96 -9.70 -7.31
C TYR A 206 -4.48 -9.65 -7.51
N PRO A 207 -5.22 -10.65 -7.03
CA PRO A 207 -6.66 -10.78 -7.29
C PRO A 207 -7.51 -9.73 -6.58
N LEU A 208 -6.93 -8.96 -5.65
CA LEU A 208 -7.59 -7.81 -5.02
C LEU A 208 -6.59 -6.67 -4.82
N THR A 209 -6.82 -5.54 -5.48
CA THR A 209 -6.04 -4.30 -5.29
C THR A 209 -6.98 -3.17 -4.91
N LEU A 210 -6.62 -2.43 -3.86
CA LEU A 210 -7.24 -1.16 -3.52
C LEU A 210 -6.21 -0.04 -3.68
N SER A 211 -6.48 0.90 -4.57
CA SER A 211 -5.69 2.12 -4.75
C SER A 211 -6.39 3.29 -4.07
N VAL A 212 -5.61 4.14 -3.41
CA VAL A 212 -6.05 5.39 -2.79
C VAL A 212 -5.25 6.53 -3.41
N ASP A 213 -5.90 7.35 -4.22
CA ASP A 213 -5.36 8.62 -4.70
C ASP A 213 -5.69 9.73 -3.69
N ASP A 214 -4.68 10.20 -2.97
CA ASP A 214 -4.72 11.37 -2.10
C ASP A 214 -4.42 12.64 -2.91
N LEU A 215 -5.46 13.44 -3.13
CA LEU A 215 -5.44 14.64 -3.97
C LEU A 215 -5.14 15.92 -3.15
N GLY A 216 -4.68 15.78 -1.91
CA GLY A 216 -4.40 16.89 -1.00
C GLY A 216 -5.63 17.43 -0.26
N ALA A 217 -6.76 17.62 -0.95
CA ALA A 217 -8.05 17.96 -0.31
C ALA A 217 -8.90 16.71 -0.13
N GLY A 218 -9.21 16.01 -1.22
CA GLY A 218 -10.02 14.79 -1.22
C GLY A 218 -9.22 13.49 -1.35
N PHE A 219 -9.95 12.38 -1.33
CA PHE A 219 -9.43 11.04 -1.61
C PHE A 219 -10.30 10.34 -2.63
N VAL A 220 -9.69 9.52 -3.47
CA VAL A 220 -10.39 8.65 -4.42
C VAL A 220 -9.94 7.22 -4.20
N LEU A 221 -10.90 6.32 -4.04
CA LEU A 221 -10.68 4.88 -3.97
C LEU A 221 -10.89 4.27 -5.36
N THR A 222 -10.00 3.38 -5.76
CA THR A 222 -10.19 2.53 -6.94
C THR A 222 -9.93 1.08 -6.52
N ALA A 223 -10.94 0.23 -6.62
CA ALA A 223 -10.81 -1.20 -6.35
C ALA A 223 -10.78 -1.96 -7.67
N GLN A 224 -9.85 -2.90 -7.79
CA GLN A 224 -9.77 -3.89 -8.86
C GLN A 224 -9.78 -5.27 -8.21
N VAL A 225 -10.69 -6.14 -8.61
CA VAL A 225 -10.85 -7.47 -8.03
C VAL A 225 -11.30 -8.47 -9.08
N ASP A 226 -11.05 -9.75 -8.88
CA ASP A 226 -11.65 -10.82 -9.68
C ASP A 226 -13.16 -10.59 -9.89
N ARG A 227 -13.65 -10.72 -11.13
CA ARG A 227 -15.06 -10.45 -11.50
C ARG A 227 -16.12 -11.20 -10.70
N SER A 228 -15.75 -12.27 -10.00
CA SER A 228 -16.67 -12.97 -9.08
C SER A 228 -17.06 -12.11 -7.87
N VAL A 229 -16.33 -11.02 -7.61
CA VAL A 229 -16.53 -10.06 -6.54
C VAL A 229 -16.84 -8.70 -7.14
N SER A 230 -17.76 -7.96 -6.51
CA SER A 230 -18.04 -6.57 -6.91
C SER A 230 -16.98 -5.63 -6.33
N ALA A 231 -16.26 -4.93 -7.21
CA ALA A 231 -15.32 -3.87 -6.84
C ALA A 231 -16.02 -2.72 -6.10
N GLY A 232 -17.25 -2.38 -6.51
CA GLY A 232 -18.05 -1.35 -5.84
C GLY A 232 -18.33 -1.68 -4.37
N ARG A 233 -18.53 -2.97 -4.04
CA ARG A 233 -18.66 -3.40 -2.63
C ARG A 233 -17.36 -3.25 -1.86
N VAL A 234 -16.21 -3.54 -2.48
CA VAL A 234 -14.90 -3.33 -1.86
C VAL A 234 -14.69 -1.84 -1.52
N CYS A 235 -14.98 -0.94 -2.45
CA CYS A 235 -14.96 0.50 -2.22
C CYS A 235 -15.89 0.91 -1.07
N ALA A 236 -17.12 0.38 -1.03
CA ALA A 236 -18.07 0.67 0.04
C ALA A 236 -17.57 0.18 1.42
N TYR A 237 -16.98 -1.02 1.51
CA TYR A 237 -16.38 -1.51 2.75
C TYR A 237 -15.24 -0.62 3.23
N MET A 238 -14.39 -0.18 2.31
CA MET A 238 -13.31 0.75 2.64
C MET A 238 -13.85 2.09 3.15
N GLN A 239 -14.86 2.66 2.50
CA GLN A 239 -15.50 3.89 2.98
C GLN A 239 -16.08 3.70 4.39
N THR A 240 -16.84 2.63 4.63
CA THR A 240 -17.39 2.35 5.96
C THR A 240 -16.32 2.16 7.03
N ALA A 241 -15.19 1.51 6.69
CA ALA A 241 -14.07 1.39 7.62
C ALA A 241 -13.44 2.76 7.93
N LEU A 242 -13.32 3.63 6.92
CA LEU A 242 -12.81 4.99 7.10
C LEU A 242 -13.75 5.86 7.94
N GLU A 243 -15.06 5.75 7.75
CA GLU A 243 -16.07 6.43 8.59
C GLU A 243 -15.94 6.06 10.08
N GLN A 244 -15.49 4.85 10.41
CA GLN A 244 -15.24 4.42 11.79
C GLN A 244 -13.94 4.97 12.39
N LEU A 245 -13.01 5.43 11.54
CA LEU A 245 -11.73 6.02 11.96
C LEU A 245 -11.79 7.56 12.04
N ALA A 246 -12.80 8.17 11.42
CA ALA A 246 -13.03 9.61 11.36
C ALA A 246 -13.38 10.18 12.74
#